data_AF-A0A671K9L0-F1
#
_entry.id   AF-A0A671K9L0-F1
#
_cell.length_a   1.000
_cell.length_b   1.000
_cell.length_c   1.000
_cell.angle_alpha   90.00
_cell.angle_beta   90.00
_cell.angle_gamma   90.00
#
_symmetry.space_group_name_H-M   'P 1'
#
loop_
_entity.id
_entity.type
_entity.pdbx_description
1 polymer ?
#
loop_
_entity_poly.entity_id
_entity_poly.type
_entity_poly.pdbx_seq_one_letter_code
_entity_poly.pdbx_strand_id
1 'polypeptide(L)'
;MSGSLTWALSDARKRALLIHCLGAEGQRLFYTLTVSDDKYDTALQAIRTFFEPKVNMVDKRYRFCQRGQHHGETTDQYVATLKELAATCEFGTMEEEIIRDELVEKTNSTHIRECLLLEVDLTLKKAVTIAGQIENAVAEAKVMSKPADDTVQAQRYQLFQCHCALSIFLLLLSRKQS
;
A
#
# COMPACT_ATOMS: atom_id res chain seq x y z
N MET A 1 -38.50 51.18 -0.04
CA MET A 1 -39.10 49.88 0.31
C MET A 1 -38.53 48.83 -0.64
N SER A 2 -37.35 48.28 -0.31
CA SER A 2 -36.72 47.23 -1.12
C SER A 2 -37.31 45.88 -0.73
N GLY A 3 -38.34 45.44 -1.45
CA GLY A 3 -38.85 44.07 -1.35
C GLY A 3 -37.84 43.11 -1.93
N SER A 4 -37.07 42.45 -1.06
CA SER A 4 -36.24 41.30 -1.43
C SER A 4 -37.15 40.15 -1.86
N LEU A 5 -37.35 40.00 -3.17
CA LEU A 5 -38.00 38.84 -3.79
C LEU A 5 -37.08 37.62 -3.68
N THR A 6 -37.15 36.92 -2.55
CA THR A 6 -36.63 35.56 -2.46
C THR A 6 -37.69 34.60 -3.01
N TRP A 7 -37.47 34.06 -4.21
CA TRP A 7 -38.31 33.03 -4.85
C TRP A 7 -38.20 31.67 -4.14
N ALA A 8 -38.12 31.65 -2.81
CA ALA A 8 -37.89 30.45 -2.03
C ALA A 8 -39.00 29.41 -2.30
N LEU A 9 -38.63 28.31 -2.94
CA LEU A 9 -39.52 27.15 -3.12
C LEU A 9 -39.93 26.62 -1.74
N SER A 10 -41.22 26.31 -1.58
CA SER A 10 -41.70 25.61 -0.38
C SER A 10 -41.10 24.21 -0.30
N ASP A 11 -40.95 23.69 0.90
CA ASP A 11 -40.34 22.36 1.10
C ASP A 11 -41.15 21.24 0.45
N ALA A 12 -42.48 21.34 0.44
CA ALA A 12 -43.34 20.43 -0.32
C ALA A 12 -43.03 20.44 -1.83
N ARG A 13 -42.77 21.62 -2.42
CA ARG A 13 -42.38 21.76 -3.83
C ARG A 13 -40.98 21.19 -4.09
N LYS A 14 -40.02 21.48 -3.21
CA LYS A 14 -38.66 20.91 -3.31
C LYS A 14 -38.68 19.38 -3.22
N ARG A 15 -39.48 18.82 -2.30
CA ARG A 15 -39.67 17.37 -2.13
C ARG A 15 -40.29 16.74 -3.39
N ALA A 16 -41.35 17.34 -3.92
CA ALA A 16 -41.98 16.85 -5.16
C ALA A 16 -41.00 16.85 -6.34
N LEU A 17 -40.21 17.92 -6.49
CA LEU A 17 -39.17 18.00 -7.52
C LEU A 17 -38.07 16.95 -7.34
N LEU A 18 -37.58 16.76 -6.11
CA LEU A 18 -36.60 15.72 -5.79
C LEU A 18 -37.09 14.34 -6.20
N ILE A 19 -38.30 13.97 -5.78
CA ILE A 19 -38.93 12.68 -6.10
C ILE A 19 -39.13 12.55 -7.61
N HIS A 20 -39.53 13.63 -8.30
CA HIS A 20 -39.68 13.63 -9.75
C HIS A 20 -38.35 13.33 -10.47
N CYS A 21 -37.27 14.02 -10.07
CA CYS A 21 -35.93 13.88 -10.65
C CYS A 21 -35.31 12.49 -10.46
N LEU A 22 -35.78 11.68 -9.51
CA LEU A 22 -35.33 10.29 -9.34
C LEU A 22 -35.77 9.35 -10.48
N GLY A 23 -36.73 9.76 -11.31
CA GLY A 23 -37.31 8.92 -12.35
C GLY A 23 -38.18 7.79 -11.81
N ALA A 24 -38.75 6.98 -12.71
CA ALA A 24 -39.77 5.98 -12.34
C ALA A 24 -39.26 4.92 -11.33
N GLU A 25 -38.02 4.45 -11.48
CA GLU A 25 -37.45 3.46 -10.55
C GLU A 25 -37.11 4.08 -9.19
N GLY A 26 -36.49 5.26 -9.18
CA GLY A 26 -36.15 5.92 -7.92
C GLY A 26 -37.39 6.40 -7.15
N GLN A 27 -38.49 6.74 -7.84
CA GLN A 27 -39.80 6.98 -7.20
C GLN A 27 -40.35 5.73 -6.53
N ARG A 28 -40.35 4.58 -7.23
CA ARG A 28 -40.76 3.29 -6.65
C ARG A 28 -39.99 3.01 -5.37
N LEU A 29 -38.66 3.15 -5.41
CA LEU A 29 -37.80 2.96 -4.25
C LEU A 29 -38.11 3.95 -3.12
N PHE A 30 -38.28 5.23 -3.44
CA PHE A 30 -38.60 6.25 -2.43
C PHE A 30 -39.86 5.92 -1.62
N TYR A 31 -40.93 5.45 -2.27
CA TYR A 31 -42.17 5.09 -1.58
C TYR A 31 -42.04 3.85 -0.68
N THR A 32 -41.01 3.02 -0.86
CA THR A 32 -40.69 1.93 0.08
C THR A 32 -40.05 2.43 1.39
N LEU A 33 -39.50 3.65 1.41
CA LEU A 33 -38.79 4.20 2.57
C LEU A 33 -39.72 4.76 3.67
N THR A 34 -41.04 4.76 3.45
CA THR A 34 -42.06 5.17 4.43
C THR A 34 -41.83 6.56 5.06
N VAL A 35 -41.33 7.53 4.28
CA VAL A 35 -41.12 8.91 4.76
C VAL A 35 -42.47 9.63 4.87
N SER A 36 -42.94 9.85 6.10
CA SER A 36 -44.26 10.44 6.40
C SER A 36 -44.29 11.96 6.47
N ASP A 37 -43.12 12.63 6.50
CA ASP A 37 -43.02 14.10 6.53
C ASP A 37 -42.90 14.67 5.10
N ASP A 38 -43.50 15.83 4.89
CA ASP A 38 -43.42 16.61 3.64
C ASP A 38 -42.16 17.48 3.56
N LYS A 39 -41.31 17.44 4.59
CA LYS A 39 -40.00 18.11 4.58
C LYS A 39 -39.06 17.53 3.53
N TYR A 40 -38.48 18.44 2.77
CA TYR A 40 -37.45 18.14 1.78
C TYR A 40 -36.23 17.45 2.41
N ASP A 41 -35.75 17.95 3.55
CA ASP A 41 -34.54 17.42 4.20
C ASP A 41 -34.73 15.97 4.66
N THR A 42 -35.89 15.62 5.19
CA THR A 42 -36.22 14.24 5.59
C THR A 42 -36.24 13.30 4.39
N ALA A 43 -36.85 13.74 3.27
CA ALA A 43 -36.87 12.96 2.04
C ALA A 43 -35.46 12.78 1.46
N LEU A 44 -34.65 13.84 1.43
CA LEU A 44 -33.27 13.82 0.96
C LEU A 44 -32.40 12.89 1.81
N GLN A 45 -32.53 12.95 3.14
CA GLN A 45 -31.78 12.10 4.05
C GLN A 45 -32.13 10.61 3.87
N ALA A 46 -33.42 10.29 3.74
CA ALA A 46 -33.85 8.91 3.49
C ALA A 46 -33.28 8.34 2.19
N ILE A 47 -33.30 9.14 1.11
CA ILE A 47 -32.70 8.77 -0.18
C ILE A 47 -31.19 8.56 -0.02
N ARG A 48 -30.49 9.49 0.63
CA ARG A 48 -29.04 9.39 0.86
C ARG A 48 -28.69 8.12 1.62
N THR A 49 -29.36 7.84 2.73
CA THR A 49 -29.13 6.64 3.53
C THR A 49 -29.47 5.36 2.78
N PHE A 50 -30.50 5.37 1.92
CA PHE A 50 -30.84 4.20 1.11
C PHE A 50 -29.78 3.90 0.04
N PHE A 51 -29.24 4.93 -0.61
CA PHE A 51 -28.19 4.79 -1.62
C PHE A 51 -26.77 4.83 -1.05
N GLU A 52 -26.62 4.95 0.27
CA GLU A 52 -25.33 4.89 0.93
C GLU A 52 -24.72 3.51 0.66
N PRO A 53 -23.56 3.44 -0.01
CA PRO A 53 -22.89 2.17 -0.23
C PRO A 53 -22.63 1.54 1.13
N LYS A 54 -23.23 0.38 1.41
CA LYS A 54 -22.92 -0.39 2.61
C LYS A 54 -21.48 -0.86 2.51
N VAL A 55 -20.57 -0.15 3.17
CA VAL A 55 -19.18 -0.58 3.28
C VAL A 55 -19.16 -1.86 4.11
N ASN A 56 -18.76 -2.97 3.49
CA ASN A 56 -18.59 -4.21 4.21
C ASN A 56 -17.30 -4.13 5.03
N MET A 57 -17.42 -3.71 6.29
CA MET A 57 -16.28 -3.56 7.20
C MET A 57 -15.51 -4.86 7.39
N VAL A 58 -16.21 -6.01 7.34
CA VAL A 58 -15.60 -7.33 7.45
C VAL A 58 -14.69 -7.60 6.25
N ASP A 59 -15.11 -7.25 5.03
CA ASP A 59 -14.27 -7.36 3.82
C ASP A 59 -13.03 -6.44 3.91
N LYS A 60 -13.19 -5.21 4.39
CA LYS A 60 -12.07 -4.28 4.57
C LYS A 60 -11.02 -4.82 5.53
N ARG A 61 -11.45 -5.24 6.72
CA ARG A 61 -10.58 -5.82 7.74
C ARG A 61 -9.97 -7.15 7.30
N TYR A 62 -10.74 -7.98 6.58
CA TYR A 62 -10.21 -9.21 6.00
C TYR A 62 -9.08 -8.92 5.00
N ARG A 63 -9.24 -7.95 4.09
CA ARG A 63 -8.19 -7.56 3.14
C ARG A 63 -6.95 -7.01 3.85
N PHE A 64 -7.14 -6.23 4.91
CA PHE A 64 -6.04 -5.77 5.76
C PHE A 64 -5.27 -6.96 6.35
N CYS A 65 -5.94 -7.91 7.02
CA CYS A 65 -5.29 -9.07 7.65
C CYS A 65 -4.70 -10.09 6.65
N GLN A 66 -5.15 -10.09 5.40
CA GLN A 66 -4.57 -10.93 4.34
C GLN A 66 -3.32 -10.31 3.72
N ARG A 67 -3.09 -9.02 3.92
CA ARG A 67 -1.95 -8.32 3.32
C ARG A 67 -0.69 -8.61 4.12
N GLY A 68 0.08 -9.61 3.72
CA GLY A 68 1.44 -9.84 4.22
C GLY A 68 2.52 -9.16 3.38
N GLN A 69 3.70 -8.93 3.94
CA GLN A 69 4.83 -8.29 3.24
C GLN A 69 5.16 -9.08 1.96
N HIS A 70 5.41 -8.40 0.84
CA HIS A 70 5.81 -9.05 -0.40
C HIS A 70 7.33 -9.31 -0.44
N HIS A 71 7.76 -10.29 -1.25
CA HIS A 71 9.20 -10.55 -1.38
C HIS A 71 9.90 -9.35 -2.02
N GLY A 72 10.97 -8.86 -1.39
CA GLY A 72 11.70 -7.67 -1.84
C GLY A 72 11.04 -6.34 -1.48
N GLU A 73 9.86 -6.34 -0.85
CA GLU A 73 9.23 -5.14 -0.31
C GLU A 73 9.92 -4.72 1.00
N THR A 74 10.28 -3.44 1.11
CA THR A 74 10.89 -2.92 2.35
C THR A 74 9.85 -2.77 3.45
N THR A 75 10.30 -2.74 4.71
CA THR A 75 9.39 -2.56 5.84
C THR A 75 8.60 -1.24 5.73
N ASP A 76 9.23 -0.16 5.27
CA ASP A 76 8.56 1.13 5.07
C ASP A 76 7.44 1.07 4.03
N GLN A 77 7.69 0.41 2.89
CA GLN A 77 6.69 0.22 1.82
C GLN A 77 5.50 -0.60 2.31
N TYR A 78 5.79 -1.66 3.06
CA TYR A 78 4.77 -2.52 3.63
C TYR A 78 3.88 -1.78 4.64
N VAL A 79 4.49 -1.06 5.59
CA VAL A 79 3.76 -0.28 6.59
C VAL A 79 2.95 0.85 5.96
N ALA A 80 3.47 1.51 4.92
CA ALA A 80 2.71 2.51 4.16
C ALA A 80 1.44 1.89 3.55
N THR A 81 1.56 0.72 2.91
CA THR A 81 0.41 -0.01 2.35
C THR A 81 -0.59 -0.41 3.44
N LEU A 82 -0.12 -0.88 4.59
CA LEU A 82 -1.01 -1.23 5.72
C LEU A 82 -1.79 -0.01 6.22
N LYS A 83 -1.15 1.17 6.31
CA LYS A 83 -1.81 2.43 6.69
C LYS A 83 -2.91 2.82 5.69
N GLU A 84 -2.65 2.67 4.39
CA GLU A 84 -3.65 2.93 3.35
C GLU A 84 -4.88 2.02 3.49
N LEU A 85 -4.68 0.73 3.78
CA LEU A 85 -5.78 -0.21 4.00
C LEU A 85 -6.53 0.09 5.31
N ALA A 86 -5.79 0.35 6.38
CA ALA A 86 -6.30 0.64 7.72
C ALA A 86 -7.21 1.87 7.76
N ALA A 87 -6.93 2.89 6.94
CA ALA A 87 -7.71 4.12 6.85
C ALA A 87 -9.21 3.90 6.54
N THR A 88 -9.57 2.74 5.97
CA THR A 88 -10.98 2.38 5.67
C THR A 88 -11.55 1.28 6.57
N CYS A 89 -10.80 0.86 7.60
CA CYS A 89 -11.16 -0.27 8.48
C CYS A 89 -11.77 0.15 9.83
N GLU A 90 -11.90 1.46 10.09
CA GLU A 90 -12.46 2.02 11.32
C GLU A 90 -11.80 1.42 12.60
N PHE A 91 -10.47 1.35 12.62
CA PHE A 91 -9.72 0.85 13.78
C PHE A 91 -9.63 1.86 14.93
N GLY A 92 -9.87 3.15 14.65
CA GLY A 92 -9.88 4.20 15.67
C GLY A 92 -8.51 4.35 16.34
N THR A 93 -8.50 4.44 17.67
CA THR A 93 -7.26 4.66 18.43
C THR A 93 -6.28 3.49 18.41
N MET A 94 -6.74 2.30 18.01
CA MET A 94 -5.92 1.08 17.96
C MET A 94 -5.20 0.89 16.62
N GLU A 95 -5.34 1.81 15.67
CA GLU A 95 -4.80 1.65 14.31
C GLU A 95 -3.29 1.35 14.31
N GLU A 96 -2.49 2.12 15.06
CA GLU A 96 -1.04 1.90 15.10
C GLU A 96 -0.65 0.56 15.76
N GLU A 97 -1.40 0.13 16.77
CA GLU A 97 -1.17 -1.13 17.48
C GLU A 97 -1.47 -2.32 16.57
N ILE A 98 -2.58 -2.25 15.83
CA ILE A 98 -2.98 -3.28 14.87
C ILE A 98 -1.98 -3.37 13.71
N ILE A 99 -1.50 -2.24 13.18
CA ILE A 99 -0.47 -2.23 12.12
C ILE A 99 0.85 -2.80 12.63
N ARG A 100 1.24 -2.48 13.88
CA ARG A 100 2.43 -3.07 14.51
C ARG A 100 2.29 -4.58 14.61
N ASP A 101 1.14 -5.07 15.06
CA ASP A 101 0.92 -6.51 15.25
C ASP A 101 0.95 -7.25 13.90
N GLU A 102 0.33 -6.68 12.86
CA GLU A 102 0.37 -7.21 11.49
C GLU A 102 1.79 -7.21 10.89
N LEU A 103 2.61 -6.18 11.21
CA LEU A 103 4.02 -6.13 10.83
C LEU A 103 4.80 -7.29 11.45
N VAL A 104 4.64 -7.53 12.75
CA VAL A 104 5.30 -8.63 13.46
C VAL A 104 4.84 -9.98 12.91
N GLU A 105 3.54 -10.14 12.64
CA GLU A 105 3.00 -11.42 12.18
C GLU A 105 3.41 -11.76 10.73
N LYS A 106 3.39 -10.78 9.83
CA LYS A 106 3.52 -11.02 8.38
C LYS A 106 4.80 -10.47 7.75
N THR A 107 5.79 -10.04 8.53
CA THR A 107 7.10 -9.70 7.96
C THR A 107 7.76 -10.92 7.32
N ASN A 108 8.44 -10.73 6.19
CA ASN A 108 9.16 -11.79 5.50
C ASN A 108 10.52 -12.13 6.14
N SER A 109 11.00 -11.31 7.05
CA SER A 109 12.28 -11.52 7.73
C SER A 109 12.07 -12.12 9.11
N THR A 110 12.45 -13.39 9.26
CA THR A 110 12.44 -14.07 10.57
C THR A 110 13.29 -13.32 11.59
N HIS A 111 14.44 -12.78 11.16
CA HIS A 111 15.33 -12.04 12.05
C HIS A 111 14.70 -10.72 12.54
N ILE A 112 14.04 -9.97 11.66
CA ILE A 112 13.31 -8.76 12.06
C ILE A 112 12.23 -9.16 13.07
N ARG A 113 11.44 -10.20 12.79
CA ARG A 113 10.39 -10.69 13.69
C ARG A 113 10.93 -11.03 15.08
N GLU A 114 12.02 -11.77 15.16
CA GLU A 114 12.67 -12.13 16.44
C GLU A 114 13.11 -10.87 17.21
N CYS A 115 13.76 -9.92 16.54
CA CYS A 115 14.18 -8.66 17.16
C CYS A 115 12.99 -7.84 17.67
N LEU A 116 11.88 -7.79 16.92
CA LEU A 116 10.67 -7.09 17.35
C LEU A 116 10.03 -7.75 18.57
N LEU A 117 9.99 -9.09 18.63
CA LEU A 117 9.40 -9.84 19.74
C LEU A 117 10.19 -9.72 21.06
N LEU A 118 11.46 -9.28 21.02
CA LEU A 118 12.26 -9.01 22.21
C LEU A 118 11.94 -7.66 22.87
N GLU A 119 11.20 -6.79 22.19
CA GLU A 119 10.89 -5.45 22.67
C GLU A 119 9.60 -5.44 23.52
N VAL A 120 9.75 -5.18 24.81
CA VAL A 120 8.63 -5.19 25.78
C VAL A 120 7.59 -4.09 25.48
N ASP A 121 8.05 -2.86 25.23
CA ASP A 121 7.19 -1.71 24.93
C ASP A 121 7.29 -1.34 23.44
N LEU A 122 6.98 -2.30 22.58
CA LEU A 122 7.07 -2.11 21.13
C LEU A 122 5.95 -1.18 20.63
N THR A 123 6.35 -0.03 20.08
CA THR A 123 5.47 0.88 19.32
C THR A 123 5.69 0.69 17.82
N LEU A 124 4.70 1.05 16.99
CA LEU A 124 4.84 0.99 15.53
C LEU A 124 6.10 1.76 15.04
N LYS A 125 6.31 2.96 15.58
CA LYS A 125 7.50 3.77 15.26
C LYS A 125 8.81 3.06 15.59
N LYS A 126 8.88 2.43 16.77
CA LYS A 126 10.06 1.67 17.19
C LYS A 126 10.27 0.44 16.28
N ALA A 127 9.18 -0.27 15.94
CA ALA A 127 9.23 -1.42 15.07
C ALA A 127 9.80 -1.08 13.68
N VAL A 128 9.31 -0.02 13.05
CA VAL A 128 9.81 0.48 11.77
C VAL A 128 11.30 0.85 11.86
N THR A 129 11.70 1.52 12.95
CA THR A 129 13.11 1.92 13.16
C THR A 129 14.03 0.69 13.25
N ILE A 130 13.68 -0.30 14.07
CA ILE A 130 14.48 -1.52 14.25
C ILE A 130 14.57 -2.29 12.93
N ALA A 131 13.44 -2.49 12.24
CA ALA A 131 13.39 -3.19 10.98
C ALA A 131 14.25 -2.50 9.91
N GLY A 132 14.15 -1.18 9.78
CA GLY A 132 14.96 -0.41 8.83
C GLY A 132 16.46 -0.46 9.16
N GLN A 133 16.85 -0.44 10.43
CA GLN A 133 18.25 -0.62 10.84
C GLN A 133 18.79 -1.99 10.41
N ILE A 134 18.00 -3.05 10.58
CA ILE A 134 18.37 -4.41 10.15
C ILE A 134 18.48 -4.49 8.63
N GLU A 135 17.50 -3.97 7.89
CA GLU A 135 17.52 -3.95 6.42
C GLU A 135 18.77 -3.23 5.89
N ASN A 136 19.12 -2.07 6.47
CA ASN A 136 20.32 -1.31 6.11
C ASN A 136 21.61 -2.06 6.43
N ALA A 137 21.71 -2.66 7.62
CA ALA A 137 22.89 -3.44 8.02
C ALA A 137 23.12 -4.64 7.08
N VAL A 138 22.05 -5.33 6.66
CA VAL A 138 22.13 -6.43 5.70
C VAL A 138 22.57 -5.92 4.32
N ALA A 139 22.05 -4.78 3.87
CA ALA A 139 22.43 -4.19 2.60
C ALA A 139 23.92 -3.78 2.58
N GLU A 140 24.40 -3.12 3.64
CA GLU A 140 25.79 -2.72 3.79
C GLU A 140 26.74 -3.93 3.89
N ALA A 141 26.39 -4.94 4.67
CA ALA A 141 27.17 -6.18 4.78
C ALA A 141 27.31 -6.88 3.42
N LYS A 142 26.27 -6.85 2.58
CA LYS A 142 26.32 -7.38 1.20
C LYS A 142 27.26 -6.59 0.29
N VAL A 143 27.41 -5.28 0.51
CA VAL A 143 28.38 -4.45 -0.20
C VAL A 143 29.80 -4.76 0.27
N MET A 144 30.01 -4.91 1.59
CA MET A 144 31.32 -5.22 2.18
C MET A 144 31.82 -6.63 1.86
N SER A 145 30.91 -7.60 1.75
CA SER A 145 31.24 -9.00 1.48
C SER A 145 31.48 -9.31 -0.01
N LYS A 146 31.33 -8.34 -0.92
CA LYS A 146 31.80 -8.51 -2.32
C LYS A 146 33.31 -8.78 -2.26
N PRO A 147 33.77 -9.99 -2.62
CA PRO A 147 35.18 -10.27 -2.55
C PRO A 147 35.89 -9.46 -3.63
N ALA A 148 37.07 -8.92 -3.30
CA ALA A 148 38.00 -8.31 -4.25
C ALA A 148 38.47 -9.29 -5.36
N ASP A 149 38.02 -10.55 -5.30
CA ASP A 149 38.39 -11.69 -6.13
C ASP A 149 37.85 -11.61 -7.56
N ASP A 150 36.70 -10.94 -7.80
CA ASP A 150 36.17 -10.76 -9.16
C ASP A 150 37.13 -9.92 -10.04
N THR A 151 37.82 -8.95 -9.44
CA THR A 151 38.83 -8.13 -10.12
C THR A 151 40.11 -8.91 -10.43
N VAL A 152 40.57 -9.75 -9.50
CA VAL A 152 41.81 -10.52 -9.64
C VAL A 152 41.62 -11.70 -10.60
N GLN A 153 40.47 -12.37 -10.56
CA GLN A 153 40.10 -13.46 -11.45
C GLN A 153 39.91 -12.96 -12.90
N ALA A 154 39.25 -11.81 -13.09
CA ALA A 154 39.10 -11.17 -14.40
C ALA A 154 40.46 -10.72 -14.97
N GLN A 155 41.32 -10.10 -14.15
CA GLN A 155 42.67 -9.72 -14.56
C GLN A 155 43.54 -10.95 -14.92
N ARG A 156 43.44 -12.04 -14.16
CA ARG A 156 44.12 -13.32 -14.48
C ARG A 156 43.65 -13.91 -15.81
N TYR A 157 42.35 -13.91 -16.07
CA TYR A 157 41.79 -14.40 -17.34
C TYR A 157 42.30 -13.58 -18.53
N GLN A 158 42.38 -12.26 -18.36
CA GLN A 158 42.82 -11.34 -19.41
C GLN A 158 44.33 -11.43 -19.68
N LEU A 159 45.14 -11.60 -18.64
CA LEU A 159 46.58 -11.91 -18.76
C LEU A 159 46.82 -13.25 -19.45
N PHE A 160 46.03 -14.28 -19.12
CA PHE A 160 46.14 -15.59 -19.75
C PHE A 160 45.77 -15.56 -21.24
N GLN A 161 44.70 -14.83 -21.60
CA GLN A 161 44.34 -14.60 -23.01
C GLN A 161 45.42 -13.85 -23.80
N CYS A 162 46.03 -12.82 -23.22
CA CYS A 162 47.16 -12.12 -23.86
C CYS A 162 48.37 -13.05 -24.08
N HIS A 163 48.70 -13.89 -23.11
CA HIS A 163 49.83 -14.83 -23.21
C HIS A 163 49.60 -15.91 -24.28
N CYS A 164 48.39 -16.45 -24.36
CA CYS A 164 48.00 -17.39 -25.42
C CYS A 164 48.05 -16.73 -26.81
N ALA A 165 47.54 -15.51 -26.95
CA ALA A 165 47.57 -14.77 -28.22
C ALA A 165 49.01 -14.49 -28.70
N LEU A 166 49.91 -14.10 -27.79
CA LEU A 166 51.33 -13.88 -28.12
C LEU A 166 52.02 -15.16 -28.60
N SER A 167 51.73 -16.28 -27.92
CA SER A 167 52.32 -17.59 -28.25
C SER A 167 51.86 -18.08 -29.63
N ILE A 168 50.58 -17.91 -29.95
CA ILE A 168 50.02 -18.24 -31.28
C ILE A 168 50.62 -17.34 -32.36
N PHE A 169 50.76 -16.03 -32.09
CA PHE A 169 51.36 -15.09 -33.04
C PHE A 169 52.82 -15.41 -33.35
N LEU A 170 53.62 -15.75 -32.32
CA LEU A 170 55.00 -16.18 -32.49
C LEU A 170 55.12 -17.50 -33.28
N LEU A 171 54.23 -18.47 -33.03
CA LEU A 171 54.17 -19.73 -33.79
C LEU A 171 53.82 -19.50 -35.27
N LEU A 172 52.92 -18.56 -35.56
CA LEU A 172 52.54 -18.20 -36.93
C LEU A 172 53.67 -17.46 -37.65
N LEU A 173 54.45 -16.62 -36.95
CA LEU A 173 55.63 -15.96 -37.51
C LEU A 173 56.75 -16.96 -37.83
N SER A 174 57.02 -17.94 -36.95
CA SER A 174 58.00 -18.99 -37.22
C SER A 174 57.62 -19.88 -38.41
N ARG A 175 56.33 -20.10 -38.67
CA ARG A 175 55.86 -20.85 -39.86
C ARG A 175 55.95 -20.07 -41.17
N LYS A 176 56.10 -18.74 -41.13
CA LYS A 176 56.17 -17.89 -42.32
C LYS A 176 57.60 -17.66 -42.82
N GLN A 177 58.60 -18.09 -42.06
CA GLN A 177 60.03 -17.98 -42.39
C GLN A 177 60.68 -19.32 -42.78
N SER A 178 59.90 -20.40 -42.90
CA SER A 178 60.31 -21.68 -43.48
C SER A 178 59.59 -21.93 -44.80
#